data_AF-A0A957FE70-F1
#
_entry.id   AF-A0A957FE70-F1
#
_cell.length_a   1.000
_cell.length_b   1.000
_cell.length_c   1.000
_cell.angle_alpha   90.00
_cell.angle_beta   90.00
_cell.angle_gamma   90.00
#
_symmetry.space_group_name_H-M   'P 1'
#
loop_
_entity.id
_entity.type
_entity.pdbx_description
1 polymer ?
#
loop_
_entity_poly.entity_id
_entity_poly.type
_entity_poly.pdbx_seq_one_letter_code
_entity_poly.pdbx_strand_id
1 'polypeptide(L)'
;MGATLSPSPALLAANQLLLQRRAAVYGQQQTNSYEDVERETQPITVTQKVAGLPSHLGWDSHAVTALLRVASQKQARQAEDVTAVSNPISPILQSPAPTAVNEPIPCKLYPDMALAMLRHGQVNAGRIWLLLRQLDENGSGRLSLDSVQTILTTKTSHWRVCGKRQLRNILKQGENIFWHRDQRRIWIRSVAKAAASLDVTHLKLRPVFVSQAILCSTVGTVKAHFYASFHSSRTDTQPISRETLEQVTGVPQRTQRAYEQLAGIEALHHMAVGEVATPEQVQERAWRQGQAFFLFTDFLGKQGPAGRQYTAWHLPNSYTSCHRPAPKGRMRKTNRQIDLVTRRARGNGYNRLFYENGAKAARAFARDTAVDRYWHEQPKSRPRTRLWSVFPFQQPGQLAK
;
A
#
# COMPACT_ATOMS: atom_id res chain seq x y z
N MET A 1 -8.83 -51.97 -6.15
CA MET A 1 -8.14 -51.92 -7.45
C MET A 1 -8.48 -50.60 -8.11
N GLY A 2 -7.62 -49.59 -8.01
CA GLY A 2 -7.89 -48.25 -8.56
C GLY A 2 -7.52 -48.20 -10.03
N ALA A 3 -8.50 -47.99 -10.90
CA ALA A 3 -8.27 -47.83 -12.33
C ALA A 3 -7.49 -46.52 -12.58
N THR A 4 -6.25 -46.65 -13.05
CA THR A 4 -5.46 -45.53 -13.54
C THR A 4 -6.08 -45.03 -14.83
N LEU A 5 -6.72 -43.86 -14.77
CA LEU A 5 -7.24 -43.17 -15.95
C LEU A 5 -6.06 -42.62 -16.75
N SER A 6 -5.68 -43.35 -17.80
CA SER A 6 -4.73 -42.84 -18.79
C SER A 6 -5.33 -41.63 -19.51
N PRO A 7 -4.56 -40.55 -19.70
CA PRO A 7 -5.05 -39.36 -20.40
C PRO A 7 -5.45 -39.69 -21.83
N SER A 8 -6.54 -39.06 -22.29
CA SER A 8 -7.03 -39.21 -23.66
C SER A 8 -5.92 -38.92 -24.69
N PRO A 9 -5.78 -39.73 -25.77
CA PRO A 9 -4.81 -39.49 -26.83
C PRO A 9 -4.89 -38.08 -27.43
N ALA A 10 -6.09 -37.49 -27.49
CA ALA A 10 -6.30 -36.13 -27.97
C ALA A 10 -5.63 -35.08 -27.06
N LEU A 11 -5.62 -35.30 -25.74
CA LEU A 11 -4.97 -34.42 -24.79
C LEU A 11 -3.43 -34.47 -24.94
N LEU A 12 -2.89 -35.67 -25.17
CA LEU A 12 -1.46 -35.86 -25.39
C LEU A 12 -1.00 -35.17 -26.68
N ALA A 13 -1.76 -35.31 -27.77
CA ALA A 13 -1.48 -34.64 -29.04
C ALA A 13 -1.54 -33.10 -28.92
N ALA A 14 -2.52 -32.55 -28.21
CA ALA A 14 -2.63 -31.11 -27.98
C ALA A 14 -1.44 -30.56 -27.17
N ASN A 15 -0.98 -31.30 -26.16
CA ASN A 15 0.19 -30.91 -25.36
C ASN A 15 1.49 -30.93 -26.17
N GLN A 16 1.67 -31.90 -27.07
CA GLN A 16 2.83 -31.96 -27.96
C GLN A 16 2.86 -30.77 -28.94
N LEU A 17 1.71 -30.43 -29.53
CA LEU A 17 1.61 -29.29 -30.45
C LEU A 17 1.91 -27.95 -29.74
N LEU A 18 1.49 -27.81 -28.49
CA LEU A 18 1.80 -26.63 -27.67
C LEU A 18 3.29 -26.52 -27.36
N LEU A 19 3.96 -27.64 -27.05
CA LEU A 19 5.41 -27.67 -26.81
C LEU A 19 6.20 -27.30 -28.08
N GLN A 20 5.80 -27.81 -29.25
CA GLN A 20 6.42 -27.45 -30.53
C GLN A 20 6.29 -25.96 -30.83
N ARG A 21 5.12 -25.36 -30.60
CA ARG A 21 4.92 -23.91 -30.80
C ARG A 21 5.77 -23.07 -29.86
N ARG A 22 5.96 -23.50 -28.60
CA ARG A 22 6.86 -22.81 -27.66
C ARG A 22 8.31 -22.85 -28.13
N ALA A 23 8.79 -24.01 -28.58
CA ALA A 23 10.15 -24.15 -29.09
C ALA A 23 10.42 -23.22 -30.30
N ALA A 24 9.45 -23.08 -31.21
CA ALA A 24 9.57 -22.18 -32.37
C ALA A 24 9.70 -20.69 -31.97
N VAL A 25 8.96 -20.25 -30.95
CA VAL A 25 9.02 -18.85 -30.46
C VAL A 25 10.36 -18.57 -29.76
N TYR A 26 10.89 -19.52 -28.99
CA TYR A 26 12.19 -19.35 -28.33
C TYR A 26 13.37 -19.34 -29.33
N GLY A 27 13.29 -20.13 -30.41
CA GLY A 27 14.31 -20.12 -31.47
C GLY A 27 14.41 -18.78 -32.21
N GLN A 28 13.28 -18.09 -32.42
CA GLN A 28 13.26 -16.77 -33.08
C GLN A 28 13.78 -15.63 -32.19
N GLN A 29 13.76 -15.79 -30.86
CA GLN A 29 14.28 -14.76 -29.95
C GLN A 29 15.81 -14.79 -29.80
N GLN A 30 16.45 -15.94 -30.02
CA GLN A 30 17.91 -16.06 -29.91
C GLN A 30 18.66 -15.57 -31.15
N THR A 31 18.03 -15.56 -32.34
CA THR A 31 18.69 -15.08 -33.56
C THR A 31 18.74 -13.56 -33.68
N ASN A 32 17.94 -12.81 -32.91
CA ASN A 32 17.90 -11.35 -32.97
C ASN A 32 18.78 -10.64 -31.92
N SER A 33 19.55 -11.36 -31.10
CA SER A 33 20.26 -10.76 -29.96
C SER A 33 21.78 -10.68 -30.08
N TYR A 34 22.36 -10.87 -31.27
CA TYR A 34 23.84 -10.90 -31.42
C TYR A 34 24.45 -10.08 -32.56
N GLU A 35 23.65 -9.30 -33.30
CA GLU A 35 24.18 -8.32 -34.26
C GLU A 35 23.65 -6.93 -33.89
N ASP A 36 24.32 -6.22 -32.98
CA ASP A 36 24.48 -4.75 -33.08
C ASP A 36 25.39 -4.15 -31.98
N VAL A 37 26.61 -3.82 -32.42
CA VAL A 37 27.34 -2.55 -32.21
C VAL A 37 28.01 -2.24 -30.85
N GLU A 38 29.33 -2.45 -30.84
CA GLU A 38 30.32 -1.57 -30.19
C GLU A 38 30.29 -0.17 -30.84
N ARG A 39 29.78 0.85 -30.14
CA ARG A 39 30.04 2.26 -30.42
C ARG A 39 30.16 3.03 -29.11
N GLU A 40 31.28 3.73 -28.95
CA GLU A 40 31.49 4.72 -27.91
C GLU A 40 30.38 5.79 -27.95
N THR A 41 29.54 5.83 -26.92
CA THR A 41 28.51 6.86 -26.77
C THR A 41 28.98 7.96 -25.84
N GLN A 42 29.23 9.15 -26.41
CA GLN A 42 29.13 10.39 -25.65
C GLN A 42 27.71 10.57 -25.09
N PRO A 43 27.54 11.23 -23.92
CA PRO A 43 26.22 11.43 -23.32
C PRO A 43 25.42 12.45 -24.15
N ILE A 44 24.63 11.94 -25.10
CA ILE A 44 23.63 12.74 -25.81
C ILE A 44 22.48 13.04 -24.85
N THR A 45 22.25 14.32 -24.58
CA THR A 45 21.16 14.80 -23.71
C THR A 45 19.81 14.39 -24.29
N VAL A 46 18.85 14.02 -23.43
CA VAL A 46 17.50 13.55 -23.84
C VAL A 46 16.82 14.51 -24.83
N THR A 47 17.04 15.81 -24.69
CA THR A 47 16.52 16.86 -25.57
C THR A 47 17.01 16.74 -27.02
N GLN A 48 18.28 16.36 -27.22
CA GLN A 48 18.85 16.16 -28.56
C GLN A 48 18.29 14.89 -29.23
N LYS A 49 18.03 13.83 -28.45
CA LYS A 49 17.41 12.60 -28.98
C LYS A 49 15.98 12.85 -29.47
N VAL A 50 15.20 13.69 -28.79
CA VAL A 50 13.83 14.01 -29.19
C VAL A 50 13.79 14.93 -30.41
N ALA A 51 14.76 15.85 -30.55
CA ALA A 51 14.86 16.74 -31.71
C ALA A 51 15.17 15.98 -33.03
N GLY A 52 15.90 14.86 -32.95
CA GLY A 52 16.22 14.02 -34.10
C GLY A 52 15.13 13.03 -34.52
N LEU A 53 13.98 12.97 -33.84
CA LEU A 53 12.92 12.02 -34.19
C LEU A 53 12.16 12.47 -35.47
N PRO A 54 11.90 11.55 -36.42
CA PRO A 54 11.10 11.83 -37.61
C PRO A 54 9.68 12.32 -37.25
N SER A 55 9.00 12.95 -38.22
CA SER A 55 7.66 13.54 -38.02
C SER A 55 6.62 12.54 -37.51
N HIS A 56 6.77 11.25 -37.87
CA HIS A 56 6.05 10.11 -37.34
C HIS A 56 6.98 8.89 -37.20
N LEU A 57 6.64 7.98 -36.29
CA LEU A 57 7.33 6.71 -36.06
C LEU A 57 6.57 5.51 -36.66
N GLY A 58 5.68 5.75 -37.63
CA GLY A 58 4.83 4.74 -38.26
C GLY A 58 3.34 4.97 -38.00
N TRP A 59 2.52 3.97 -38.32
CA TRP A 59 1.06 4.07 -38.34
C TRP A 59 0.50 4.49 -36.97
N ASP A 60 -0.33 5.54 -36.95
CA ASP A 60 -0.95 6.18 -35.78
C ASP A 60 -0.04 6.77 -34.67
N SER A 61 1.26 6.95 -34.94
CA SER A 61 2.19 7.52 -33.96
C SER A 61 2.15 9.05 -33.83
N HIS A 62 1.40 9.76 -34.67
CA HIS A 62 1.41 11.23 -34.74
C HIS A 62 1.07 11.90 -33.40
N ALA A 63 0.06 11.39 -32.68
CA ALA A 63 -0.37 11.98 -31.41
C ALA A 63 0.71 11.82 -30.32
N VAL A 64 1.43 10.70 -30.32
CA VAL A 64 2.48 10.40 -29.34
C VAL A 64 3.73 11.25 -29.62
N THR A 65 4.14 11.37 -30.88
CA THR A 65 5.28 12.20 -31.27
C THR A 65 5.02 13.69 -31.02
N ALA A 66 3.79 14.16 -31.24
CA ALA A 66 3.38 15.52 -30.92
C ALA A 66 3.46 15.81 -29.41
N LEU A 67 2.98 14.88 -28.58
CA LEU A 67 3.06 15.01 -27.11
C LEU A 67 4.50 15.05 -26.60
N LEU A 68 5.39 14.20 -27.15
CA LEU A 68 6.81 14.18 -26.76
C LEU A 68 7.53 15.49 -27.08
N ARG A 69 7.24 16.11 -28.24
CA ARG A 69 7.81 17.42 -28.60
C ARG A 69 7.31 18.56 -27.72
N VAL A 70 6.03 18.57 -27.36
CA VAL A 70 5.47 19.58 -26.44
C VAL A 70 6.10 19.45 -25.04
N ALA A 71 6.29 18.22 -24.56
CA ALA A 71 6.93 17.96 -23.28
C ALA A 71 8.41 18.41 -23.26
N SER A 72 9.17 18.15 -24.32
CA SER A 72 10.58 18.57 -24.40
C SER A 72 10.73 20.09 -24.50
N GLN A 73 9.86 20.78 -25.23
CA GLN A 73 9.84 22.25 -25.30
C GLN A 73 9.51 22.89 -23.95
N LYS A 74 8.60 22.29 -23.17
CA LYS A 74 8.25 22.78 -21.84
C LYS A 74 9.40 22.64 -20.85
N GLN A 75 10.16 21.54 -20.93
CA GLN A 75 11.36 21.35 -20.10
C GLN A 75 12.49 22.31 -20.49
N ALA A 76 12.68 22.61 -21.78
CA ALA A 76 13.67 23.60 -22.22
C ALA A 76 13.35 25.00 -21.67
N ARG A 77 12.09 25.44 -21.72
CA ARG A 77 11.67 26.74 -21.17
C ARG A 77 11.82 26.84 -19.65
N GLN A 78 11.62 25.74 -18.92
CA GLN A 78 11.81 25.72 -17.47
C GLN A 78 13.29 25.76 -17.06
N ALA A 79 14.21 25.34 -17.94
CA ALA A 79 15.64 25.44 -17.68
C ALA A 79 16.19 26.85 -17.89
N GLU A 80 15.55 27.67 -18.74
CA GLU A 80 15.95 29.06 -19.00
C GLU A 80 15.46 30.05 -17.91
N ASP A 81 14.42 29.68 -17.15
CA ASP A 81 13.78 30.57 -16.15
C ASP A 81 14.44 30.55 -14.76
N VAL A 82 15.57 29.84 -14.60
CA VAL A 82 16.26 29.67 -13.29
C VAL A 82 17.49 30.59 -13.14
N THR A 83 17.84 31.38 -14.16
CA THR A 83 18.99 32.29 -14.13
C THR A 83 18.60 33.75 -14.23
N ALA A 84 17.81 34.28 -13.28
CA ALA A 84 17.73 35.72 -13.05
C ALA A 84 17.19 36.06 -11.66
N VAL A 85 17.74 37.12 -11.08
CA VAL A 85 17.32 37.85 -9.86
C VAL A 85 17.96 37.39 -8.54
N SER A 86 19.20 37.86 -8.34
CA SER A 86 19.77 38.17 -7.03
C SER A 86 19.46 39.65 -6.75
N ASN A 87 18.80 39.97 -5.63
CA ASN A 87 18.64 41.35 -5.19
C ASN A 87 18.71 41.45 -3.65
N PRO A 88 19.18 42.60 -3.14
CA PRO A 88 19.77 42.71 -1.81
C PRO A 88 18.74 42.90 -0.68
N ILE A 89 19.24 42.60 0.51
CA ILE A 89 18.56 42.54 1.81
C ILE A 89 18.06 43.94 2.22
N SER A 90 16.75 44.06 2.45
CA SER A 90 16.11 45.19 3.14
C SER A 90 15.62 44.78 4.54
N PRO A 91 15.58 45.71 5.50
CA PRO A 91 15.40 45.39 6.91
C PRO A 91 13.97 44.95 7.25
N ILE A 92 13.90 44.06 8.24
CA ILE A 92 12.74 43.31 8.70
C ILE A 92 11.68 44.26 9.29
N LEU A 93 10.57 44.48 8.57
CA LEU A 93 9.31 44.88 9.17
C LEU A 93 8.60 43.61 9.68
N GLN A 94 8.23 43.61 10.95
CA GLN A 94 7.51 42.53 11.61
C GLN A 94 6.21 42.22 10.85
N SER A 95 6.16 41.03 10.24
CA SER A 95 4.95 40.54 9.57
C SER A 95 3.84 40.33 10.61
N PRO A 96 2.60 40.78 10.33
CA PRO A 96 1.46 40.51 11.19
C PRO A 96 1.26 39.00 11.32
N ALA A 97 0.87 38.57 12.52
CA ALA A 97 0.64 37.17 12.87
C ALA A 97 -0.22 36.45 11.81
N PRO A 98 0.12 35.22 11.42
CA PRO A 98 -0.62 34.49 10.39
C PRO A 98 -2.07 34.33 10.85
N THR A 99 -2.97 34.98 10.12
CA THR A 99 -4.41 34.78 10.20
C THR A 99 -4.66 33.28 10.17
N ALA A 100 -5.25 32.71 11.23
CA ALA A 100 -5.52 31.29 11.33
C ALA A 100 -6.35 30.84 10.13
N VAL A 101 -5.68 30.26 9.13
CA VAL A 101 -6.34 29.65 7.98
C VAL A 101 -7.19 28.53 8.58
N ASN A 102 -8.51 28.64 8.45
CA ASN A 102 -9.47 27.63 8.92
C ASN A 102 -9.13 26.29 8.23
N GLU A 103 -8.27 25.49 8.85
CA GLU A 103 -7.96 24.17 8.36
C GLU A 103 -9.24 23.33 8.41
N PRO A 104 -9.65 22.70 7.30
CA PRO A 104 -10.88 21.95 7.26
C PRO A 104 -10.84 20.83 8.31
N ILE A 105 -11.88 20.76 9.14
CA ILE A 105 -11.97 19.82 10.26
C ILE A 105 -11.81 18.39 9.71
N PRO A 106 -10.75 17.65 10.10
CA PRO A 106 -10.49 16.35 9.53
C PRO A 106 -11.55 15.32 9.95
N CYS A 107 -11.92 14.43 9.04
CA CYS A 107 -12.91 13.38 9.32
C CYS A 107 -12.28 12.28 10.17
N LYS A 108 -12.91 11.93 11.30
CA LYS A 108 -12.49 10.80 12.11
C LYS A 108 -12.96 9.47 11.48
N LEU A 109 -12.01 8.70 10.97
CA LEU A 109 -12.23 7.38 10.38
C LEU A 109 -11.84 6.28 11.37
N TYR A 110 -12.66 5.23 11.46
CA TYR A 110 -12.31 3.99 12.16
C TYR A 110 -11.81 2.97 11.13
N PRO A 111 -10.54 2.55 11.20
CA PRO A 111 -9.95 1.64 10.20
C PRO A 111 -10.70 0.32 10.07
N ASP A 112 -11.18 -0.28 11.16
CA ASP A 112 -11.96 -1.53 11.09
C ASP A 112 -13.21 -1.37 10.21
N MET A 113 -13.87 -0.21 10.28
CA MET A 113 -15.01 0.11 9.40
C MET A 113 -14.56 0.37 7.96
N ALA A 114 -13.44 1.06 7.76
CA ALA A 114 -12.90 1.33 6.42
C ALA A 114 -12.55 0.02 5.69
N LEU A 115 -11.94 -0.93 6.40
CA LEU A 115 -11.64 -2.27 5.89
C LEU A 115 -12.91 -3.07 5.61
N ALA A 116 -13.93 -2.99 6.48
CA ALA A 116 -15.22 -3.61 6.19
C ALA A 116 -15.88 -3.00 4.95
N MET A 117 -15.87 -1.67 4.80
CA MET A 117 -16.36 -1.00 3.60
C MET A 117 -15.64 -1.46 2.34
N LEU A 118 -14.33 -1.74 2.40
CA LEU A 118 -13.57 -2.31 1.29
C LEU A 118 -14.05 -3.73 0.96
N ARG A 119 -14.13 -4.61 1.96
CA ARG A 119 -14.56 -6.01 1.79
C ARG A 119 -15.98 -6.14 1.24
N HIS A 120 -16.91 -5.33 1.73
CA HIS A 120 -18.32 -5.36 1.28
C HIS A 120 -18.56 -4.51 0.01
N GLY A 121 -17.54 -3.89 -0.58
CA GLY A 121 -17.71 -3.01 -1.75
C GLY A 121 -18.48 -1.71 -1.46
N GLN A 122 -18.63 -1.34 -0.20
CA GLN A 122 -19.44 -0.22 0.28
C GLN A 122 -18.67 1.11 0.38
N VAL A 123 -17.49 1.24 -0.23
CA VAL A 123 -16.65 2.44 -0.12
C VAL A 123 -17.35 3.71 -0.59
N ASN A 124 -18.15 3.63 -1.67
CA ASN A 124 -18.88 4.80 -2.18
C ASN A 124 -19.96 5.29 -1.22
N ALA A 125 -20.70 4.37 -0.58
CA ALA A 125 -21.70 4.75 0.40
C ALA A 125 -21.03 5.20 1.72
N GLY A 126 -19.98 4.49 2.14
CA GLY A 126 -19.18 4.81 3.32
C GLY A 126 -18.52 6.19 3.25
N ARG A 127 -17.98 6.60 2.09
CA ARG A 127 -17.43 7.96 1.95
C ARG A 127 -18.51 9.03 2.07
N ILE A 128 -19.70 8.81 1.52
CA ILE A 128 -20.82 9.75 1.67
C ILE A 128 -21.24 9.81 3.13
N TRP A 129 -21.31 8.69 3.83
CA TRP A 129 -21.60 8.65 5.26
C TRP A 129 -20.62 9.48 6.09
N LEU A 130 -19.32 9.40 5.80
CA LEU A 130 -18.29 10.21 6.46
C LEU A 130 -18.48 11.71 6.19
N LEU A 131 -18.79 12.09 4.94
CA LEU A 131 -19.05 13.47 4.56
C LEU A 131 -20.33 14.02 5.21
N LEU A 132 -21.42 13.24 5.23
CA LEU A 132 -22.66 13.62 5.90
C LEU A 132 -22.44 13.89 7.39
N ARG A 133 -21.59 13.09 8.04
CA ARG A 133 -21.23 13.30 9.45
C ARG A 133 -20.39 14.56 9.68
N GLN A 134 -19.66 15.04 8.68
CA GLN A 134 -18.97 16.32 8.75
C GLN A 134 -19.92 17.50 8.49
N LEU A 135 -20.90 17.33 7.61
CA LEU A 135 -21.92 18.35 7.33
C LEU A 135 -22.90 18.54 8.50
N ASP A 136 -23.09 17.53 9.35
CA ASP A 136 -23.90 17.62 10.56
C ASP A 136 -23.11 18.23 11.72
N GLU A 137 -22.81 19.53 11.62
CA GLU A 137 -22.01 20.29 12.60
C GLU A 137 -22.60 20.20 14.03
N ASN A 138 -23.93 20.19 14.14
CA ASN A 138 -24.65 20.12 15.40
C ASN A 138 -24.79 18.69 15.96
N GLY A 139 -24.36 17.66 15.22
CA GLY A 139 -24.47 16.26 15.63
C GLY A 139 -25.92 15.77 15.81
N SER A 140 -26.86 16.40 15.10
CA SER A 140 -28.31 16.12 15.19
C SER A 140 -28.69 14.75 14.61
N GLY A 141 -27.80 14.16 13.81
CA GLY A 141 -28.03 12.90 13.11
C GLY A 141 -29.05 13.01 11.96
N ARG A 142 -29.46 14.21 11.57
CA ARG A 142 -30.44 14.44 10.51
C ARG A 142 -30.02 15.58 9.57
N LEU A 143 -30.17 15.38 8.27
CA LEU A 143 -29.86 16.38 7.24
C LEU A 143 -30.99 16.50 6.22
N SER A 144 -31.17 17.70 5.67
CA SER A 144 -32.08 17.92 4.53
C SER A 144 -31.51 17.26 3.27
N LEU A 145 -32.33 16.47 2.57
CA LEU A 145 -31.94 15.79 1.35
C LEU A 145 -31.56 16.79 0.25
N ASP A 146 -32.30 17.89 0.12
CA ASP A 146 -32.06 18.91 -0.91
C ASP A 146 -30.75 19.66 -0.67
N SER A 147 -30.46 19.99 0.60
CA SER A 147 -29.20 20.63 0.98
C SER A 147 -28.02 19.71 0.68
N VAL A 148 -28.12 18.42 1.05
CA VAL A 148 -27.09 17.41 0.76
C VAL A 148 -26.88 17.24 -0.75
N GLN A 149 -27.95 17.15 -1.54
CA GLN A 149 -27.84 17.06 -3.00
C GLN A 149 -27.16 18.29 -3.59
N THR A 150 -27.53 19.48 -3.13
CA THR A 150 -26.93 20.73 -3.60
C THR A 150 -25.44 20.77 -3.29
N ILE A 151 -25.05 20.48 -2.04
CA ILE A 151 -23.66 20.51 -1.59
C ILE A 151 -22.79 19.47 -2.30
N LEU A 152 -23.26 18.23 -2.44
CA LEU A 152 -22.43 17.12 -2.96
C LEU A 152 -22.42 16.99 -4.48
N THR A 153 -23.30 17.70 -5.21
CA THR A 153 -23.44 17.53 -6.67
C THR A 153 -23.17 18.78 -7.50
N THR A 154 -23.27 19.97 -6.92
CA THR A 154 -23.06 21.23 -7.63
C THR A 154 -21.61 21.40 -8.04
N LYS A 155 -21.35 21.76 -9.31
CA LYS A 155 -20.00 21.88 -9.89
C LYS A 155 -19.08 22.85 -9.15
N THR A 156 -19.66 23.94 -8.61
CA THR A 156 -18.94 24.98 -7.88
C THR A 156 -18.69 24.64 -6.41
N SER A 157 -19.26 23.54 -5.90
CA SER A 157 -19.09 23.15 -4.50
C SER A 157 -17.74 22.46 -4.28
N HIS A 158 -16.99 22.91 -3.28
CA HIS A 158 -15.78 22.24 -2.79
C HIS A 158 -16.05 20.84 -2.22
N TRP A 159 -17.31 20.53 -1.91
CA TRP A 159 -17.77 19.22 -1.43
C TRP A 159 -18.29 18.33 -2.56
N ARG A 160 -18.12 18.73 -3.82
CA ARG A 160 -18.61 17.95 -4.94
C ARG A 160 -17.94 16.58 -5.00
N VAL A 161 -18.77 15.54 -5.05
CA VAL A 161 -18.31 14.15 -5.18
C VAL A 161 -18.75 13.53 -6.51
N CYS A 162 -20.00 13.74 -6.91
CA CYS A 162 -20.58 13.09 -8.09
C CYS A 162 -21.84 13.83 -8.59
N GLY A 163 -22.42 13.41 -9.72
CA GLY A 163 -23.67 13.97 -10.22
C GLY A 163 -24.92 13.46 -9.46
N LYS A 164 -26.05 14.17 -9.59
CA LYS A 164 -27.33 13.85 -8.91
C LYS A 164 -27.79 12.40 -9.09
N ARG A 165 -27.71 11.87 -10.32
CA ARG A 165 -28.07 10.46 -10.60
C ARG A 165 -27.20 9.47 -9.83
N GLN A 166 -25.89 9.71 -9.82
CA GLN A 166 -24.95 8.85 -9.10
C GLN A 166 -25.14 8.96 -7.59
N LEU A 167 -25.36 10.16 -7.07
CA LEU A 167 -25.67 10.36 -5.65
C LEU A 167 -26.92 9.58 -5.26
N ARG A 168 -27.99 9.62 -6.07
CA ARG A 168 -29.20 8.83 -5.82
C ARG A 168 -28.93 7.33 -5.75
N ASN A 169 -28.10 6.81 -6.66
CA ASN A 169 -27.71 5.39 -6.66
C ASN A 169 -26.91 5.04 -5.40
N ILE A 170 -25.96 5.90 -4.99
CA ILE A 170 -25.17 5.70 -3.78
C ILE A 170 -26.06 5.77 -2.53
N LEU A 171 -27.00 6.73 -2.47
CA LEU A 171 -27.97 6.85 -1.38
C LEU A 171 -28.84 5.61 -1.26
N LYS A 172 -29.25 5.01 -2.38
CA LYS A 172 -29.97 3.72 -2.39
C LYS A 172 -29.08 2.58 -1.88
N GLN A 173 -27.81 2.53 -2.27
CA GLN A 173 -26.87 1.48 -1.85
C GLN A 173 -26.55 1.50 -0.35
N GLY A 174 -26.44 2.69 0.25
CA GLY A 174 -26.14 2.82 1.68
C GLY A 174 -27.37 2.82 2.59
N GLU A 175 -28.58 2.69 2.03
CA GLU A 175 -29.82 2.59 2.80
C GLU A 175 -29.74 1.41 3.78
N ASN A 176 -30.20 1.61 5.01
CA ASN A 176 -30.14 0.63 6.10
C ASN A 176 -28.74 0.20 6.57
N ILE A 177 -27.66 0.67 5.93
CA ILE A 177 -26.28 0.45 6.37
C ILE A 177 -25.77 1.71 7.07
N PHE A 178 -25.83 2.84 6.38
CA PHE A 178 -25.24 4.10 6.83
C PHE A 178 -26.27 5.16 7.20
N TRP A 179 -27.47 5.07 6.64
CA TRP A 179 -28.56 5.99 6.91
C TRP A 179 -29.91 5.31 6.72
N HIS A 180 -30.94 6.01 7.17
CA HIS A 180 -32.31 5.85 6.70
C HIS A 180 -32.72 7.15 6.01
N ARG A 181 -33.58 7.14 5.00
CA ARG A 181 -34.08 8.38 4.38
C ARG A 181 -35.55 8.31 3.99
N ASP A 182 -36.18 9.48 3.99
CA ASP A 182 -37.48 9.69 3.35
C ASP A 182 -37.30 10.59 2.12
N GLN A 183 -38.37 11.24 1.66
CA GLN A 183 -38.32 12.14 0.51
C GLN A 183 -37.63 13.49 0.80
N ARG A 184 -37.48 13.88 2.08
CA ARG A 184 -37.03 15.23 2.47
C ARG A 184 -35.77 15.21 3.34
N ARG A 185 -35.48 14.12 4.05
CA ARG A 185 -34.50 14.03 5.12
C ARG A 185 -33.71 12.73 5.06
N ILE A 186 -32.46 12.82 5.51
CA ILE A 186 -31.56 11.69 5.73
C ILE A 186 -31.25 11.62 7.22
N TRP A 187 -31.50 10.47 7.84
CA TRP A 187 -31.10 10.15 9.21
C TRP A 187 -29.83 9.31 9.20
N ILE A 188 -28.75 9.86 9.72
CA ILE A 188 -27.43 9.26 9.72
C ILE A 188 -27.35 8.20 10.83
N ARG A 189 -26.94 6.97 10.49
CA ARG A 189 -26.70 5.94 11.50
C ARG A 189 -25.43 6.25 12.29
N SER A 190 -25.51 6.04 13.61
CA SER A 190 -24.36 6.11 14.51
C SER A 190 -23.27 5.12 14.08
N VAL A 191 -22.03 5.38 14.51
CA VAL A 191 -20.87 4.50 14.26
C VAL A 191 -21.15 3.07 14.68
N ALA A 192 -21.76 2.83 15.85
CA ALA A 192 -22.07 1.49 16.34
C ALA A 192 -23.07 0.76 15.42
N LYS A 193 -24.16 1.43 15.02
CA LYS A 193 -25.16 0.87 14.11
C LYS A 193 -24.58 0.57 12.72
N ALA A 194 -23.77 1.46 12.17
CA ALA A 194 -23.13 1.25 10.88
C ALA A 194 -22.06 0.15 10.94
N ALA A 195 -21.30 0.05 12.04
CA ALA A 195 -20.35 -1.04 12.27
C ALA A 195 -21.06 -2.40 12.33
N ALA A 196 -22.17 -2.49 13.08
CA ALA A 196 -22.97 -3.71 13.14
C ALA A 196 -23.54 -4.11 11.77
N SER A 197 -24.02 -3.14 10.97
CA SER A 197 -24.48 -3.39 9.59
C SER A 197 -23.38 -3.78 8.60
N LEU A 198 -22.10 -3.61 8.97
CA LEU A 198 -20.93 -4.02 8.20
C LEU A 198 -20.25 -5.26 8.80
N ASP A 199 -20.95 -6.00 9.67
CA ASP A 199 -20.44 -7.18 10.39
C ASP A 199 -19.14 -6.93 11.17
N VAL A 200 -18.93 -5.68 11.62
CA VAL A 200 -17.79 -5.31 12.46
C VAL A 200 -18.18 -5.53 13.91
N THR A 201 -17.67 -6.62 14.49
CA THR A 201 -17.96 -7.01 15.88
C THR A 201 -17.27 -6.12 16.91
N HIS A 202 -16.14 -5.51 16.57
CA HIS A 202 -15.39 -4.67 17.51
C HIS A 202 -14.42 -3.73 16.78
N LEU A 203 -14.38 -2.46 17.19
CA LEU A 203 -13.38 -1.50 16.73
C LEU A 203 -12.11 -1.68 17.55
N LYS A 204 -11.09 -2.32 16.96
CA LYS A 204 -9.81 -2.65 17.60
C LYS A 204 -8.74 -1.62 17.26
N LEU A 205 -8.74 -1.15 16.02
CA LEU A 205 -7.71 -0.28 15.47
C LEU A 205 -7.87 1.16 15.93
N ARG A 206 -6.75 1.86 16.10
CA ARG A 206 -6.77 3.26 16.51
C ARG A 206 -7.41 4.11 15.41
N PRO A 207 -8.39 4.98 15.71
CA PRO A 207 -8.99 5.83 14.70
C PRO A 207 -7.94 6.79 14.12
N VAL A 208 -8.17 7.24 12.89
CA VAL A 208 -7.27 8.15 12.16
C VAL A 208 -8.05 9.32 11.58
N PHE A 209 -7.35 10.40 11.27
CA PHE A 209 -7.91 11.56 10.60
C PHE A 209 -7.70 11.46 9.08
N VAL A 210 -8.77 11.64 8.32
CA VAL A 210 -8.74 11.69 6.85
C VAL A 210 -9.26 13.05 6.39
N SER A 211 -8.53 13.69 5.47
CA SER A 211 -8.94 14.98 4.90
C SER A 211 -10.24 14.85 4.11
N GLN A 212 -11.09 15.87 4.21
CA GLN A 212 -12.28 16.01 3.38
C GLN A 212 -11.93 15.97 1.89
N ALA A 213 -10.83 16.62 1.48
CA ALA A 213 -10.40 16.64 0.08
C ALA A 213 -10.17 15.23 -0.48
N ILE A 214 -9.64 14.32 0.35
CA ILE A 214 -9.47 12.91 -0.01
C ILE A 214 -10.84 12.24 -0.20
N LEU A 215 -11.81 12.51 0.68
CA LEU A 215 -13.16 11.92 0.57
C LEU A 215 -13.93 12.41 -0.68
N CYS A 216 -13.66 13.64 -1.13
CA CYS A 216 -14.19 14.21 -2.36
C CYS A 216 -13.45 13.77 -3.64
N SER A 217 -12.31 13.10 -3.51
CA SER A 217 -11.49 12.66 -4.65
C SER A 217 -12.07 11.43 -5.37
N THR A 218 -11.30 10.87 -6.31
CA THR A 218 -11.72 9.68 -7.06
C THR A 218 -11.97 8.48 -6.14
N VAL A 219 -12.85 7.57 -6.55
CA VAL A 219 -13.16 6.37 -5.76
C VAL A 219 -11.91 5.52 -5.52
N GLY A 220 -10.99 5.45 -6.50
CA GLY A 220 -9.72 4.74 -6.35
C GLY A 220 -8.85 5.32 -5.24
N THR A 221 -8.71 6.65 -5.20
CA THR A 221 -7.98 7.37 -4.14
C THR A 221 -8.64 7.14 -2.78
N VAL A 222 -9.96 7.21 -2.68
CA VAL A 222 -10.68 6.92 -1.42
C VAL A 222 -10.42 5.48 -0.96
N LYS A 223 -10.49 4.49 -1.85
CA LYS A 223 -10.18 3.09 -1.52
C LYS A 223 -8.75 2.94 -1.02
N ALA A 224 -7.80 3.61 -1.67
CA ALA A 224 -6.40 3.60 -1.27
C ALA A 224 -6.19 4.19 0.14
N HIS A 225 -6.86 5.30 0.47
CA HIS A 225 -6.78 5.87 1.82
C HIS A 225 -7.55 5.08 2.89
N PHE A 226 -8.63 4.39 2.53
CA PHE A 226 -9.29 3.46 3.44
C PHE A 226 -8.36 2.29 3.77
N TYR A 227 -7.61 1.77 2.78
CA TYR A 227 -6.55 0.80 3.01
C TYR A 227 -5.40 1.40 3.85
N ALA A 228 -4.94 2.61 3.53
CA ALA A 228 -3.87 3.30 4.25
C ALA A 228 -4.19 3.52 5.72
N SER A 229 -5.48 3.72 6.06
CA SER A 229 -5.94 3.89 7.44
C SER A 229 -5.56 2.71 8.35
N PHE A 230 -5.43 1.50 7.80
CA PHE A 230 -4.93 0.34 8.54
C PHE A 230 -3.50 0.59 9.01
N HIS A 231 -2.59 0.94 8.09
CA HIS A 231 -1.18 1.20 8.41
C HIS A 231 -1.04 2.36 9.41
N SER A 232 -1.81 3.43 9.24
CA SER A 232 -1.80 4.59 10.16
C SER A 232 -2.33 4.29 11.55
N SER A 233 -3.13 3.24 11.69
CA SER A 233 -3.72 2.86 12.97
C SER A 233 -2.85 1.94 13.81
N ARG A 234 -1.84 1.32 13.19
CA ARG A 234 -0.91 0.42 13.86
C ARG A 234 0.00 1.24 14.77
N THR A 235 0.01 0.91 16.05
CA THR A 235 0.98 1.48 16.99
C THR A 235 2.35 0.84 16.82
N ASP A 236 2.38 -0.38 16.28
CA ASP A 236 3.56 -1.20 16.26
C ASP A 236 4.21 -1.07 14.88
N THR A 237 5.49 -0.75 14.88
CA THR A 237 6.34 -0.68 13.67
C THR A 237 6.72 -2.05 13.13
N GLN A 238 6.12 -3.11 13.70
CA GLN A 238 6.41 -4.50 13.37
C GLN A 238 6.18 -4.77 11.88
N PRO A 239 7.13 -5.45 11.21
CA PRO A 239 6.95 -5.84 9.83
C PRO A 239 5.71 -6.72 9.62
N ILE A 240 5.01 -6.56 8.49
CA ILE A 240 3.85 -7.36 8.11
C ILE A 240 3.96 -7.80 6.65
N SER A 241 3.58 -9.05 6.38
CA SER A 241 3.68 -9.60 5.03
C SER A 241 2.48 -9.12 4.19
N ARG A 242 2.63 -9.07 2.86
CA ARG A 242 1.53 -8.73 1.94
C ARG A 242 0.40 -9.75 1.99
N GLU A 243 0.73 -11.02 2.23
CA GLU A 243 -0.24 -12.10 2.40
C GLU A 243 -1.06 -11.89 3.68
N THR A 244 -0.40 -11.60 4.81
CA THR A 244 -1.10 -11.27 6.05
C THR A 244 -1.93 -10.00 5.90
N LEU A 245 -1.44 -8.99 5.17
CA LEU A 245 -2.23 -7.79 4.83
C LEU A 245 -3.47 -8.14 4.02
N GLU A 246 -3.38 -9.07 3.07
CA GLU A 246 -4.52 -9.53 2.28
C GLU A 246 -5.56 -10.22 3.17
N GLN A 247 -5.12 -11.10 4.07
CA GLN A 247 -6.00 -11.77 5.03
C GLN A 247 -6.73 -10.77 5.95
N VAL A 248 -6.02 -9.74 6.44
CA VAL A 248 -6.59 -8.76 7.38
C VAL A 248 -7.46 -7.72 6.68
N THR A 249 -7.00 -7.20 5.54
CA THR A 249 -7.66 -6.09 4.83
C THR A 249 -8.66 -6.55 3.78
N GLY A 250 -8.55 -7.78 3.28
CA GLY A 250 -9.29 -8.31 2.14
C GLY A 250 -8.85 -7.74 0.79
N VAL A 251 -7.72 -7.01 0.73
CA VAL A 251 -7.22 -6.39 -0.50
C VAL A 251 -6.12 -7.26 -1.11
N PRO A 252 -6.26 -7.72 -2.38
CA PRO A 252 -5.25 -8.55 -3.04
C PRO A 252 -3.88 -7.87 -3.16
N GLN A 253 -2.79 -8.63 -3.09
CA GLN A 253 -1.42 -8.07 -3.10
C GLN A 253 -1.13 -7.11 -4.27
N ARG A 254 -1.66 -7.39 -5.48
CA ARG A 254 -1.52 -6.51 -6.65
C ARG A 254 -2.17 -5.14 -6.38
N THR A 255 -3.37 -5.15 -5.83
CA THR A 255 -4.13 -3.94 -5.50
C THR A 255 -3.50 -3.19 -4.34
N GLN A 256 -2.90 -3.89 -3.37
CA GLN A 256 -2.14 -3.26 -2.28
C GLN A 256 -1.05 -2.35 -2.83
N ARG A 257 -0.25 -2.80 -3.82
CA ARG A 257 0.81 -1.97 -4.44
C ARG A 257 0.25 -0.68 -5.05
N ALA A 258 -0.85 -0.79 -5.79
CA ALA A 258 -1.50 0.36 -6.41
C ALA A 258 -2.04 1.33 -5.34
N TYR A 259 -2.62 0.81 -4.25
CA TYR A 259 -3.12 1.63 -3.16
C TYR A 259 -2.01 2.28 -2.35
N GLU A 260 -0.90 1.57 -2.12
CA GLU A 260 0.30 2.10 -1.47
C GLU A 260 0.83 3.31 -2.25
N GLN A 261 0.97 3.18 -3.57
CA GLN A 261 1.38 4.29 -4.44
C GLN A 261 0.39 5.46 -4.41
N LEU A 262 -0.92 5.19 -4.58
CA LEU A 262 -1.95 6.23 -4.61
C LEU A 262 -2.09 7.00 -3.29
N ALA A 263 -1.90 6.32 -2.15
CA ALA A 263 -2.01 6.95 -0.83
C ALA A 263 -0.66 7.49 -0.31
N GLY A 264 0.43 7.36 -1.07
CA GLY A 264 1.77 7.77 -0.65
C GLY A 264 2.31 6.98 0.54
N ILE A 265 2.01 5.68 0.62
CA ILE A 265 2.53 4.78 1.65
C ILE A 265 3.93 4.36 1.24
N GLU A 266 4.90 4.57 2.12
CA GLU A 266 6.27 4.13 1.91
C GLU A 266 6.44 2.73 2.52
N ALA A 267 6.74 1.74 1.67
CA ALA A 267 7.14 0.42 2.12
C ALA A 267 8.65 0.39 2.35
N LEU A 268 9.06 0.03 3.56
CA LEU A 268 10.44 -0.25 3.90
C LEU A 268 10.68 -1.75 3.75
N HIS A 269 11.56 -2.10 2.83
CA HIS A 269 11.89 -3.49 2.56
C HIS A 269 12.87 -4.02 3.60
N HIS A 270 12.58 -5.22 4.08
CA HIS A 270 13.43 -5.88 5.05
C HIS A 270 14.02 -7.15 4.43
N MET A 271 15.29 -7.41 4.69
CA MET A 271 15.93 -8.67 4.34
C MET A 271 16.80 -9.12 5.52
N ALA A 272 16.91 -10.44 5.68
CA ALA A 272 17.86 -11.05 6.59
C ALA A 272 19.04 -11.60 5.77
N VAL A 273 20.24 -11.40 6.30
CA VAL A 273 21.46 -12.04 5.79
C VAL A 273 21.87 -13.09 6.81
N GLY A 274 22.03 -14.32 6.34
CA GLY A 274 22.42 -15.48 7.12
C GLY A 274 23.88 -15.84 6.92
N GLU A 275 24.15 -17.14 6.95
CA GLU A 275 25.49 -17.72 6.92
C GLU A 275 26.12 -17.65 5.52
N VAL A 276 27.44 -17.88 5.45
CA VAL A 276 28.23 -17.93 4.22
C VAL A 276 27.65 -18.98 3.28
N ALA A 277 27.40 -18.64 2.02
CA ALA A 277 26.77 -19.55 1.07
C ALA A 277 27.65 -20.78 0.78
N THR A 278 27.36 -21.91 1.43
CA THR A 278 27.83 -23.25 1.03
C THR A 278 26.71 -23.99 0.30
N PRO A 279 27.01 -24.96 -0.59
CA PRO A 279 25.98 -25.66 -1.36
C PRO A 279 24.90 -26.30 -0.47
N GLU A 280 25.30 -26.91 0.65
CA GLU A 280 24.39 -27.52 1.64
C GLU A 280 23.47 -26.49 2.29
N GLN A 281 24.04 -25.37 2.76
CA GLN A 281 23.27 -24.30 3.41
C GLN A 281 22.31 -23.60 2.44
N VAL A 282 22.73 -23.42 1.18
CA VAL A 282 21.88 -22.86 0.13
C VAL A 282 20.66 -23.74 -0.09
N GLN A 283 20.85 -25.06 -0.19
CA GLN A 283 19.73 -26.00 -0.37
C GLN A 283 18.80 -26.03 0.85
N GLU A 284 19.36 -26.10 2.06
CA GLU A 284 18.57 -26.11 3.31
C GLU A 284 17.76 -24.82 3.48
N ARG A 285 18.39 -23.66 3.24
CA ARG A 285 17.73 -22.35 3.35
C ARG A 285 16.69 -22.13 2.26
N ALA A 286 16.97 -22.52 1.02
CA ALA A 286 16.00 -22.47 -0.07
C ALA A 286 14.76 -23.33 0.23
N TRP A 287 14.94 -24.52 0.82
CA TRP A 287 13.83 -25.37 1.25
C TRP A 287 12.98 -24.70 2.34
N ARG A 288 13.61 -24.12 3.36
CA ARG A 288 12.90 -23.50 4.49
C ARG A 288 12.18 -22.21 4.14
N GLN A 289 12.82 -21.33 3.36
CA GLN A 289 12.31 -20.00 3.07
C GLN A 289 11.56 -19.91 1.74
N GLY A 290 11.69 -20.92 0.87
CA GLY A 290 11.05 -20.98 -0.43
C GLY A 290 11.44 -19.80 -1.32
N GLN A 291 10.45 -19.14 -1.91
CA GLN A 291 10.64 -18.04 -2.87
C GLN A 291 11.26 -16.77 -2.26
N ALA A 292 11.28 -16.65 -0.93
CA ALA A 292 11.90 -15.49 -0.29
C ALA A 292 13.44 -15.54 -0.31
N PHE A 293 14.03 -16.70 -0.58
CA PHE A 293 15.47 -16.94 -0.55
C PHE A 293 16.21 -16.40 -1.78
N PHE A 294 17.41 -15.86 -1.57
CA PHE A 294 18.35 -15.47 -2.62
C PHE A 294 19.80 -15.45 -2.10
N LEU A 295 20.77 -15.40 -3.02
CA LEU A 295 22.19 -15.23 -2.68
C LEU A 295 22.53 -13.75 -2.61
N PHE A 296 23.18 -13.34 -1.51
CA PHE A 296 23.63 -11.97 -1.28
C PHE A 296 25.16 -11.89 -1.37
N THR A 297 25.68 -11.12 -2.32
CA THR A 297 27.12 -10.85 -2.43
C THR A 297 27.46 -9.57 -1.68
N ASP A 298 28.31 -9.67 -0.65
CA ASP A 298 28.74 -8.52 0.14
C ASP A 298 29.95 -7.83 -0.48
N PHE A 299 29.71 -6.94 -1.44
CA PHE A 299 30.78 -6.18 -2.10
C PHE A 299 31.53 -5.22 -1.16
N LEU A 300 30.93 -4.83 -0.03
CA LEU A 300 31.50 -3.85 0.88
C LEU A 300 32.25 -4.49 2.06
N GLY A 301 32.17 -5.82 2.21
CA GLY A 301 32.79 -6.54 3.31
C GLY A 301 32.27 -6.15 4.71
N LYS A 302 30.97 -5.86 4.81
CA LYS A 302 30.32 -5.49 6.09
C LYS A 302 29.97 -6.68 6.97
N GLN A 303 29.72 -7.85 6.37
CA GLN A 303 29.42 -9.11 7.06
C GLN A 303 30.66 -10.03 7.16
N GLY A 304 31.70 -9.74 6.39
CA GLY A 304 32.95 -10.50 6.35
C GLY A 304 33.84 -10.04 5.18
N PRO A 305 34.65 -10.91 4.55
CA PRO A 305 35.49 -10.49 3.42
C PRO A 305 34.67 -9.94 2.24
N ALA A 306 35.15 -8.87 1.62
CA ALA A 306 34.50 -8.27 0.46
C ALA A 306 34.40 -9.27 -0.70
N GLY A 307 33.25 -9.28 -1.38
CA GLY A 307 32.94 -10.21 -2.48
C GLY A 307 32.45 -11.59 -2.03
N ARG A 308 32.38 -11.88 -0.73
CA ARG A 308 31.85 -13.16 -0.23
C ARG A 308 30.33 -13.24 -0.41
N GLN A 309 29.85 -14.45 -0.74
CA GLN A 309 28.42 -14.73 -0.86
C GLN A 309 27.84 -15.29 0.45
N TYR A 310 26.64 -14.85 0.77
CA TYR A 310 25.86 -15.25 1.94
C TYR A 310 24.46 -15.70 1.51
N THR A 311 23.88 -16.58 2.30
CA THR A 311 22.45 -16.90 2.21
C THR A 311 21.63 -15.69 2.67
N ALA A 312 20.59 -15.30 1.95
CA ALA A 312 19.72 -14.19 2.33
C ALA A 312 18.26 -14.48 2.02
N TRP A 313 17.35 -13.80 2.68
CA TRP A 313 15.93 -13.91 2.38
C TRP A 313 15.15 -12.64 2.69
N HIS A 314 14.06 -12.43 1.95
CA HIS A 314 13.13 -11.34 2.19
C HIS A 314 12.33 -11.56 3.48
N LEU A 315 12.27 -10.51 4.28
CA LEU A 315 11.39 -10.44 5.45
C LEU A 315 10.12 -9.66 5.08
N PRO A 316 9.05 -9.80 5.90
CA PRO A 316 7.89 -8.92 5.80
C PRO A 316 8.30 -7.44 5.80
N ASN A 317 7.52 -6.53 5.21
CA ASN A 317 7.87 -5.11 5.09
C ASN A 317 7.34 -4.30 6.28
N SER A 318 8.00 -3.19 6.61
CA SER A 318 7.37 -2.13 7.43
C SER A 318 6.75 -1.09 6.52
N TYR A 319 5.73 -0.39 7.01
CA TYR A 319 4.98 0.58 6.23
C TYR A 319 4.88 1.88 7.01
N THR A 320 5.18 3.00 6.35
CA THR A 320 4.96 4.35 6.87
C THR A 320 3.78 4.96 6.13
N SER A 321 2.82 5.49 6.88
CA SER A 321 1.53 5.94 6.34
C SER A 321 1.33 7.45 6.48
N CYS A 322 0.40 8.00 5.70
CA CYS A 322 0.15 9.45 5.63
C CYS A 322 -0.85 10.00 6.66
N HIS A 323 -1.66 9.18 7.34
CA HIS A 323 -2.70 9.72 8.23
C HIS A 323 -2.22 9.95 9.66
N ARG A 324 -2.65 11.08 10.23
CA ARG A 324 -2.46 11.37 11.66
C ARG A 324 -3.39 10.50 12.51
N PRO A 325 -2.88 9.86 13.58
CA PRO A 325 -3.73 9.15 14.52
C PRO A 325 -4.71 10.09 15.23
N ALA A 326 -5.97 9.67 15.32
CA ALA A 326 -7.00 10.36 16.07
C ALA A 326 -7.07 9.83 17.53
N PRO A 327 -7.59 10.63 18.48
CA PRO A 327 -7.84 10.15 19.83
C PRO A 327 -8.92 9.07 19.83
N LYS A 328 -8.76 8.03 20.67
CA LYS A 328 -9.73 6.92 20.78
C LYS A 328 -11.14 7.44 21.13
N GLY A 329 -11.24 8.38 22.07
CA GLY A 329 -12.50 9.04 22.46
C GLY A 329 -13.58 8.04 22.87
N ARG A 330 -14.80 8.20 22.34
CA ARG A 330 -15.97 7.35 22.67
C ARG A 330 -15.89 5.90 22.17
N MET A 331 -14.76 5.43 21.64
CA MET A 331 -14.60 4.08 21.08
C MET A 331 -15.02 2.96 22.05
N ARG A 332 -14.69 3.07 23.36
CA ARG A 332 -15.13 2.08 24.37
C ARG A 332 -16.65 2.03 24.49
N LYS A 333 -17.33 3.18 24.47
CA LYS A 333 -18.80 3.27 24.51
C LYS A 333 -19.40 2.70 23.22
N THR A 334 -18.81 3.02 22.07
CA THR A 334 -19.22 2.45 20.78
C THR A 334 -19.07 0.93 20.77
N ASN A 335 -17.95 0.39 21.23
CA ASN A 335 -17.72 -1.06 21.29
C ASN A 335 -18.71 -1.75 22.24
N ARG A 336 -19.07 -1.14 23.38
CA ARG A 336 -20.14 -1.68 24.24
C ARG A 336 -21.48 -1.78 23.49
N GLN A 337 -21.81 -0.79 22.66
CA GLN A 337 -23.03 -0.81 21.85
C GLN A 337 -23.00 -1.87 20.74
N ILE A 338 -21.81 -2.19 20.21
CA ILE A 338 -21.63 -3.25 19.20
C ILE A 338 -21.66 -4.62 19.88
N ASP A 339 -20.93 -4.79 20.98
CA ASP A 339 -20.75 -6.08 21.69
C ASP A 339 -22.05 -6.56 22.35
N LEU A 340 -22.94 -5.64 22.75
CA LEU A 340 -24.31 -5.98 23.15
C LEU A 340 -25.09 -6.72 22.04
N VAL A 341 -24.63 -6.66 20.79
CA VAL A 341 -25.30 -7.25 19.62
C VAL A 341 -24.60 -8.52 19.12
N THR A 342 -23.34 -8.80 19.46
CA THR A 342 -22.61 -9.90 18.79
C THR A 342 -21.55 -10.56 19.68
N ARG A 343 -21.84 -11.76 20.24
CA ARG A 343 -20.83 -12.60 20.93
C ARG A 343 -20.33 -13.74 20.02
N ARG A 344 -19.07 -13.69 19.55
CA ARG A 344 -18.25 -14.87 19.17
C ARG A 344 -16.74 -14.62 19.39
N ALA A 345 -16.02 -15.71 19.70
CA ALA A 345 -14.66 -15.78 20.24
C ALA A 345 -13.53 -15.40 19.25
N ARG A 346 -12.36 -15.02 19.80
CA ARG A 346 -11.12 -14.68 19.07
C ARG A 346 -10.16 -15.87 19.06
N GLY A 347 -9.58 -16.16 17.89
CA GLY A 347 -8.42 -17.05 17.73
C GLY A 347 -7.09 -16.27 17.70
N ASN A 348 -6.01 -16.93 18.13
CA ASN A 348 -4.62 -16.45 18.13
C ASN A 348 -3.79 -17.25 17.12
N GLY A 349 -2.77 -16.61 16.56
CA GLY A 349 -1.60 -17.29 16.03
C GLY A 349 -0.83 -16.42 15.04
N TYR A 350 0.49 -16.24 15.25
CA TYR A 350 1.56 -16.30 14.23
C TYR A 350 2.94 -16.36 14.92
N ASN A 351 3.82 -17.24 14.43
CA ASN A 351 5.12 -17.64 15.01
C ASN A 351 6.33 -16.95 14.35
N ARG A 352 6.46 -15.62 14.44
CA ARG A 352 7.72 -14.89 14.20
C ARG A 352 7.77 -13.67 15.11
N LEU A 353 8.85 -13.49 15.87
CA LEU A 353 8.99 -12.37 16.81
C LEU A 353 10.10 -11.42 16.36
N PHE A 354 9.75 -10.13 16.23
CA PHE A 354 10.65 -9.04 15.85
C PHE A 354 10.97 -8.17 17.08
N TYR A 355 12.25 -7.82 17.25
CA TYR A 355 12.74 -7.04 18.39
C TYR A 355 13.44 -5.76 17.94
N GLU A 356 13.40 -4.76 18.81
CA GLU A 356 14.02 -3.44 18.59
C GLU A 356 15.55 -3.48 18.64
N ASN A 357 16.15 -4.43 19.38
CA ASN A 357 17.60 -4.56 19.51
C ASN A 357 18.02 -6.01 19.79
N GLY A 358 19.32 -6.29 19.59
CA GLY A 358 19.90 -7.62 19.72
C GLY A 358 19.85 -8.18 21.13
N ALA A 359 20.00 -7.34 22.16
CA ALA A 359 19.93 -7.79 23.55
C ALA A 359 18.56 -8.34 23.93
N LYS A 360 17.47 -7.70 23.50
CA LYS A 360 16.09 -8.19 23.69
C LYS A 360 15.87 -9.48 22.91
N ALA A 361 16.35 -9.55 21.65
CA ALA A 361 16.25 -10.76 20.84
C ALA A 361 17.00 -11.94 21.46
N ALA A 362 18.24 -11.74 21.94
CA ALA A 362 19.06 -12.77 22.57
C ALA A 362 18.42 -13.29 23.86
N ARG A 363 17.92 -12.40 24.73
CA ARG A 363 17.19 -12.80 25.94
C ARG A 363 15.93 -13.62 25.63
N ALA A 364 15.23 -13.27 24.55
CA ALA A 364 14.05 -14.02 24.13
C ALA A 364 14.41 -15.36 23.47
N PHE A 365 15.51 -15.42 22.73
CA PHE A 365 16.04 -16.66 22.13
C PHE A 365 16.49 -17.65 23.21
N ALA A 366 17.17 -17.17 24.25
CA ALA A 366 17.60 -18.00 25.37
C ALA A 366 16.44 -18.67 26.13
N ARG A 367 15.22 -18.11 26.05
CA ARG A 367 14.02 -18.69 26.67
C ARG A 367 13.34 -19.74 25.80
N ASP A 368 13.45 -19.57 24.49
CA ASP A 368 12.78 -20.41 23.50
C ASP A 368 13.57 -20.32 22.19
N THR A 369 14.39 -21.36 21.98
CA THR A 369 15.24 -21.55 20.81
C THR A 369 14.47 -22.12 19.61
N ALA A 370 13.19 -22.47 19.78
CA ALA A 370 12.36 -23.09 18.75
C ALA A 370 11.87 -22.09 17.68
N VAL A 371 12.04 -20.78 17.91
CA VAL A 371 11.52 -19.73 17.03
C VAL A 371 12.61 -18.73 16.68
N ASP A 372 12.79 -18.48 15.39
CA ASP A 372 13.69 -17.44 14.89
C ASP A 372 13.41 -16.08 15.55
N ARG A 373 14.47 -15.42 16.00
CA ARG A 373 14.40 -14.08 16.59
C ARG A 373 15.15 -13.10 15.69
N TYR A 374 14.42 -12.08 15.26
CA TYR A 374 14.92 -11.06 14.34
C TYR A 374 15.16 -9.75 15.11
N TRP A 375 16.31 -9.12 14.92
CA TRP A 375 16.54 -7.73 15.33
C TRP A 375 17.26 -6.95 14.24
N HIS A 376 17.24 -5.63 14.35
CA HIS A 376 18.06 -4.77 13.52
C HIS A 376 18.85 -3.80 14.40
N GLU A 377 19.99 -3.34 13.91
CA GLU A 377 20.66 -2.18 14.50
C GLU A 377 19.98 -0.91 13.99
N GLN A 378 19.89 0.14 14.81
CA GLN A 378 19.34 1.42 14.34
C GLN A 378 20.37 2.06 13.39
N PRO A 379 20.07 2.20 12.09
CA PRO A 379 20.99 2.85 11.19
C PRO A 379 21.10 4.35 11.52
N LYS A 380 22.29 4.93 11.34
CA LYS A 380 22.52 6.39 11.47
C LYS A 380 21.74 7.21 10.42
N SER A 381 21.29 6.58 9.33
CA SER A 381 20.47 7.19 8.27
C SER A 381 19.18 6.38 8.03
N ARG A 382 18.22 6.90 7.26
CA ARG A 382 16.96 6.18 6.90
C ARG A 382 17.10 5.50 5.54
N PRO A 383 17.64 4.26 5.44
CA PRO A 383 17.73 3.59 4.15
C PRO A 383 16.35 3.11 3.67
N ARG A 384 16.17 2.95 2.35
CA ARG A 384 14.98 2.32 1.75
C ARG A 384 14.84 0.83 2.09
N THR A 385 15.97 0.20 2.43
CA THR A 385 16.05 -1.22 2.76
C THR A 385 16.77 -1.39 4.09
N ARG A 386 16.23 -2.23 4.97
CA ARG A 386 16.81 -2.50 6.29
C ARG A 386 17.25 -3.95 6.40
N LEU A 387 18.50 -4.13 6.82
CA LEU A 387 19.08 -5.44 7.11
C LEU A 387 18.72 -5.84 8.54
N TRP A 388 18.33 -7.11 8.69
CA TRP A 388 18.09 -7.72 9.99
C TRP A 388 19.12 -8.81 10.24
N SER A 389 19.57 -8.87 11.49
CA SER A 389 20.32 -9.97 12.04
C SER A 389 19.37 -10.99 12.65
N VAL A 390 19.78 -12.24 12.66
CA VAL A 390 18.94 -13.38 13.04
C VAL A 390 19.70 -14.30 13.98
N PHE A 391 19.00 -14.74 15.03
CA PHE A 391 19.36 -15.94 15.77
C PHE A 391 18.55 -17.07 15.14
N PRO A 392 19.19 -17.90 14.28
CA PRO A 392 18.48 -18.96 13.61
C PRO A 392 18.04 -19.99 14.64
N PHE A 393 16.84 -20.54 14.43
CA PHE A 393 16.41 -21.77 15.09
C PHE A 393 17.53 -22.81 15.06
N GLN A 394 17.86 -23.34 16.25
CA GLN A 394 18.78 -24.46 16.39
C GLN A 394 17.96 -25.71 16.68
N GLN A 395 18.14 -26.76 15.88
CA GLN A 395 17.54 -28.05 16.20
C GLN A 395 18.11 -28.54 17.54
N PRO A 396 17.26 -29.02 18.47
CA PRO A 396 17.72 -29.58 19.73
C PRO A 396 18.62 -30.79 19.42
N GLY A 397 19.94 -30.63 19.61
CA GLY A 397 20.95 -31.63 19.28
C GLY A 397 22.28 -31.08 18.76
N GLN A 398 22.31 -29.84 18.25
CA GLN A 398 23.55 -29.24 17.70
C GLN A 398 24.45 -28.52 18.72
N LEU A 399 24.01 -28.31 19.98
CA LEU A 399 24.76 -27.56 21.01
C LEU A 399 25.68 -28.43 21.89
N ALA A 400 25.83 -29.72 21.60
CA ALA A 400 26.59 -30.65 22.44
C ALA A 400 28.04 -30.89 21.99
N LYS A 401 28.67 -29.94 21.29
CA LYS A 401 30.10 -30.03 20.92
C LYS A 401 30.85 -28.78 21.29
#